data_AF-A0A8H3GPQ1-F1
#
_entry.id   AF-A0A8H3GPQ1-F1
#
_cell.length_a   1.000
_cell.length_b   1.000
_cell.length_c   1.000
_cell.angle_alpha   90.00
_cell.angle_beta   90.00
_cell.angle_gamma   90.00
#
_symmetry.space_group_name_H-M   'P 1'
#
loop_
_entity.id
_entity.type
_entity.pdbx_description
1 polymer ?
#
loop_
_entity_poly.entity_id
_entity_poly.type
_entity_poly.pdbx_seq_one_letter_code
_entity_poly.pdbx_strand_id
1 'polypeptide(L)'
;MKLARTLLVGFALGCSNVWGSKRIKGLSHNAQELFDIAMAYNNYRWDSIRGTTGAGSARATAWYAVGLLTHNDGSDVATARDIIQREIDAQYLVPGNPWYGTCKKTFEEPIPGTAQYPASIYTSQREFVGTAFILAIEEYSNLLGKSLVNNMLASLKHAVLGGLTRVGLDGDNLDLIYTNLALTRAFSTGWLGYVNQEEIQTSRKQLNMRPSYHKKSIKPQTTPLPNLMLQPITVLICGHSRCGLRVHYNANLKNFAGPYNRTYGNDITTYMAVIGLYQSCVTGKSKASLPPKLYASKHIDDWARGHSVALTCDIAVKYASLKAKSAMTKFTTSRYIERHIRSSETNDTRRPVTTWIENWAMLGGESISETVHVRGKQFVPGLIQWSPKKGWISWIRSRRLG
;
A
#
# COMPACT_ATOMS: atom_id res chain seq x y z
N MET A 1 -17.95 -56.36 35.95
CA MET A 1 -16.98 -55.86 36.95
C MET A 1 -15.99 -54.93 36.28
N LYS A 2 -15.95 -53.67 36.75
CA LYS A 2 -14.92 -52.62 36.63
C LYS A 2 -13.97 -52.61 35.41
N LEU A 3 -14.22 -51.68 34.48
CA LEU A 3 -13.18 -50.95 33.76
C LEU A 3 -13.23 -49.50 34.27
N ALA A 4 -12.17 -49.07 34.96
CA ALA A 4 -12.07 -47.74 35.56
C ALA A 4 -10.88 -47.00 34.98
N ARG A 5 -11.14 -45.71 34.67
CA ARG A 5 -10.21 -44.59 34.43
C ARG A 5 -9.55 -44.51 33.06
N THR A 6 -10.26 -43.86 32.15
CA THR A 6 -9.62 -42.98 31.14
C THR A 6 -9.89 -41.54 31.55
N LEU A 7 -8.84 -40.79 31.86
CA LEU A 7 -8.87 -39.35 32.09
C LEU A 7 -9.33 -38.66 30.79
N LEU A 8 -10.48 -37.99 30.83
CA LEU A 8 -10.85 -37.00 29.82
C LEU A 8 -10.15 -35.69 30.18
N VAL A 9 -8.97 -35.46 29.59
CA VAL A 9 -8.39 -34.11 29.52
C VAL A 9 -9.16 -33.35 28.44
N GLY A 10 -10.17 -32.60 28.86
CA GLY A 10 -10.86 -31.65 28.00
C GLY A 10 -9.89 -30.52 27.62
N PHE A 11 -9.43 -30.51 26.37
CA PHE A 11 -8.77 -29.35 25.77
C PHE A 11 -9.81 -28.25 25.54
N ALA A 12 -10.06 -27.44 26.57
CA ALA A 12 -10.70 -26.16 26.39
C ALA A 12 -9.67 -25.21 25.76
N LEU A 13 -9.64 -25.15 24.42
CA LEU A 13 -8.98 -24.07 23.69
C LEU A 13 -9.80 -22.79 23.88
N GLY A 14 -9.67 -22.18 25.05
CA GLY A 14 -10.04 -20.78 25.26
C GLY A 14 -9.11 -19.90 24.43
N CYS A 15 -9.59 -19.40 23.29
CA CYS A 15 -8.97 -18.28 22.62
C CYS A 15 -9.08 -17.03 23.51
N SER A 16 -8.08 -16.81 24.35
CA SER A 16 -7.84 -15.51 24.98
C SER A 16 -6.39 -15.40 25.47
N ASN A 17 -5.43 -15.54 24.55
CA ASN A 17 -4.13 -14.89 24.73
C ASN A 17 -4.17 -13.57 23.96
N VAL A 18 -4.92 -12.60 24.50
CA VAL A 18 -4.59 -11.20 24.22
C VAL A 18 -3.32 -10.97 25.04
N TRP A 19 -2.16 -11.11 24.39
CA TRP A 19 -0.93 -10.48 24.90
C TRP A 19 -1.33 -9.04 25.26
N GLY A 20 -1.08 -8.60 26.49
CA GLY A 20 -1.34 -7.21 26.87
C GLY A 20 -0.47 -6.32 25.98
N SER A 21 -1.05 -5.80 24.90
CA SER A 21 -0.32 -4.97 23.95
C SER A 21 0.02 -3.66 24.63
N LYS A 22 1.30 -3.29 24.59
CA LYS A 22 1.76 -1.99 25.06
C LYS A 22 0.99 -0.89 24.32
N ARG A 23 0.29 -0.04 25.07
CA ARG A 23 -0.42 1.11 24.50
C ARG A 23 0.60 2.06 23.88
N ILE A 24 0.50 2.30 22.59
CA ILE A 24 1.34 3.27 21.89
C ILE A 24 0.77 4.67 22.14
N LYS A 25 1.63 5.56 22.64
CA LYS A 25 1.25 6.94 22.94
C LYS A 25 0.83 7.65 21.65
N GLY A 26 -0.29 8.35 21.69
CA GLY A 26 -0.79 9.16 20.57
C GLY A 26 -1.70 8.44 19.59
N LEU A 27 -1.75 7.10 19.59
CA LEU A 27 -2.70 6.36 18.77
C LEU A 27 -4.11 6.42 19.36
N SER A 28 -5.12 6.57 18.51
CA SER A 28 -6.53 6.38 18.83
C SER A 28 -6.84 4.91 19.15
N HIS A 29 -8.05 4.61 19.65
CA HIS A 29 -8.46 3.24 19.92
C HIS A 29 -8.41 2.37 18.64
N ASN A 30 -8.96 2.89 17.54
CA ASN A 30 -8.99 2.18 16.25
C ASN A 30 -7.58 2.00 15.66
N ALA A 31 -6.72 3.02 15.77
CA ALA A 31 -5.33 2.93 15.32
C ALA A 31 -4.55 1.88 16.12
N GLN A 32 -4.71 1.86 17.45
CA GLN A 32 -4.09 0.83 18.30
C GLN A 32 -4.55 -0.58 17.92
N GLU A 33 -5.85 -0.81 17.70
CA GLU A 33 -6.37 -2.12 17.30
C GLU A 33 -5.68 -2.63 16.01
N LEU A 34 -5.49 -1.75 15.02
CA LEU A 34 -4.79 -2.09 13.78
C LEU A 34 -3.30 -2.36 14.00
N PHE A 35 -2.66 -1.56 14.85
CA PHE A 35 -1.26 -1.75 15.22
C PHE A 35 -1.06 -3.13 15.85
N ASP A 36 -1.88 -3.49 16.83
CA ASP A 36 -1.78 -4.75 17.56
C ASP A 36 -2.00 -5.97 16.66
N ILE A 37 -2.99 -5.90 15.77
CA ILE A 37 -3.26 -6.98 14.81
C ILE A 37 -2.07 -7.16 13.85
N ALA A 38 -1.51 -6.07 13.35
CA ALA A 38 -0.34 -6.14 12.48
C ALA A 38 0.88 -6.67 13.22
N MET A 39 1.04 -6.35 14.53
CA MET A 39 2.20 -6.81 15.31
C MET A 39 2.07 -8.31 15.49
N ALA A 40 0.90 -8.78 15.93
CA ALA A 40 0.60 -10.20 16.05
C ALA A 40 0.81 -10.95 14.72
N TYR A 41 0.36 -10.39 13.59
CA TYR A 41 0.55 -10.99 12.27
C TYR A 41 2.03 -11.15 11.91
N ASN A 42 2.84 -10.09 12.08
CA ASN A 42 4.24 -10.13 11.70
C ASN A 42 5.09 -10.96 12.67
N ASN A 43 4.80 -10.90 13.98
CA ASN A 43 5.46 -11.71 15.01
C ASN A 43 5.22 -13.20 14.76
N TYR A 44 3.97 -13.58 14.45
CA TYR A 44 3.62 -14.97 14.14
C TYR A 44 4.36 -15.51 12.91
N ARG A 45 4.70 -14.64 11.95
CA ARG A 45 5.40 -14.99 10.71
C ARG A 45 6.89 -14.67 10.73
N TRP A 46 7.42 -14.24 11.87
CA TRP A 46 8.82 -13.88 11.99
C TRP A 46 9.70 -15.11 11.87
N ASP A 47 10.60 -15.10 10.89
CA ASP A 47 11.66 -16.08 10.70
C ASP A 47 12.96 -15.45 11.22
N SER A 48 13.38 -15.86 12.41
CA SER A 48 14.59 -15.33 13.07
C SER A 48 15.88 -15.77 12.39
N ILE A 49 15.86 -16.86 11.61
CA ILE A 49 17.04 -17.34 10.88
C ILE A 49 17.28 -16.42 9.68
N ARG A 50 16.21 -16.11 8.94
CA ARG A 50 16.29 -15.24 7.76
C ARG A 50 16.23 -13.75 8.10
N GLY A 51 15.73 -13.40 9.29
CA GLY A 51 15.47 -12.01 9.68
C GLY A 51 14.34 -11.39 8.87
N THR A 52 13.29 -12.16 8.55
CA THR A 52 12.20 -11.71 7.66
C THR A 52 10.82 -12.09 8.16
N THR A 53 9.78 -11.43 7.66
CA THR A 53 8.38 -11.82 7.86
C THR A 53 7.62 -11.83 6.53
N GLY A 54 6.34 -12.19 6.55
CA GLY A 54 5.50 -12.20 5.34
C GLY A 54 6.02 -13.13 4.25
N ALA A 55 6.47 -14.34 4.63
CA ALA A 55 7.08 -15.33 3.74
C ALA A 55 8.36 -14.83 3.02
N GLY A 56 9.23 -14.12 3.76
CA GLY A 56 10.49 -13.60 3.24
C GLY A 56 10.37 -12.27 2.52
N SER A 57 9.21 -11.61 2.56
CA SER A 57 8.96 -10.43 1.73
C SER A 57 9.67 -9.18 2.23
N ALA A 58 10.60 -8.63 1.42
CA ALA A 58 11.28 -7.36 1.70
C ALA A 58 10.34 -6.21 2.13
N ARG A 59 9.22 -6.00 1.40
CA ARG A 59 8.23 -4.99 1.77
C ARG A 59 7.61 -5.23 3.16
N ALA A 60 7.27 -6.47 3.49
CA ALA A 60 6.62 -6.80 4.75
C ALA A 60 7.59 -6.63 5.92
N THR A 61 8.84 -7.08 5.73
CA THR A 61 9.91 -6.93 6.70
C THR A 61 10.25 -5.46 6.94
N ALA A 62 10.35 -4.64 5.90
CA ALA A 62 10.55 -3.19 6.04
C ALA A 62 9.39 -2.50 6.79
N TRP A 63 8.13 -2.88 6.54
CA TRP A 63 6.99 -2.37 7.33
C TRP A 63 7.02 -2.82 8.79
N TYR A 64 7.48 -4.06 9.03
CA TYR A 64 7.62 -4.59 10.38
C TYR A 64 8.70 -3.85 11.18
N ALA A 65 9.83 -3.45 10.56
CA ALA A 65 10.82 -2.59 11.21
C ALA A 65 10.21 -1.29 11.75
N VAL A 66 9.29 -0.66 11.02
CA VAL A 66 8.54 0.51 11.51
C VAL A 66 7.67 0.15 12.73
N GLY A 67 7.00 -0.99 12.70
CA GLY A 67 6.22 -1.51 13.83
C GLY A 67 7.09 -1.70 15.08
N LEU A 68 8.26 -2.32 14.93
CA LEU A 68 9.24 -2.51 15.99
C LEU A 68 9.76 -1.18 16.55
N LEU A 69 10.14 -0.21 15.71
CA LEU A 69 10.56 1.13 16.16
C LEU A 69 9.45 1.86 16.94
N THR A 70 8.20 1.64 16.55
CA THR A 70 7.03 2.21 17.24
C THR A 70 6.82 1.55 18.60
N HIS A 71 6.90 0.23 18.65
CA HIS A 71 6.69 -0.54 19.87
C HIS A 71 7.81 -0.29 20.88
N ASN A 72 9.05 -0.23 20.40
CA ASN A 72 10.26 0.13 21.15
C ASN A 72 10.31 -0.55 22.51
N ASP A 73 10.35 -1.88 22.49
CA ASP A 73 10.48 -2.70 23.69
C ASP A 73 11.55 -3.79 23.50
N GLY A 74 12.30 -4.09 24.57
CA GLY A 74 13.37 -5.09 24.53
C GLY A 74 14.33 -4.93 23.32
N SER A 75 14.38 -5.96 22.47
CA SER A 75 15.26 -6.01 21.29
C SER A 75 14.72 -5.31 20.05
N ASP A 76 13.53 -4.69 20.10
CA ASP A 76 12.82 -4.20 18.90
C ASP A 76 13.65 -3.23 18.07
N VAL A 77 14.29 -2.24 18.71
CA VAL A 77 15.11 -1.25 18.01
C VAL A 77 16.32 -1.91 17.36
N ALA A 78 16.97 -2.86 18.04
CA ALA A 78 18.10 -3.59 17.47
C ALA A 78 17.67 -4.41 16.24
N THR A 79 16.56 -5.15 16.35
CA THR A 79 15.98 -5.92 15.25
C THR A 79 15.55 -5.03 14.09
N ALA A 80 14.93 -3.88 14.35
CA ALA A 80 14.52 -2.95 13.32
C ALA A 80 15.73 -2.37 12.55
N ARG A 81 16.80 -2.03 13.26
CA ARG A 81 18.05 -1.55 12.65
C ARG A 81 18.71 -2.62 11.78
N ASP A 82 18.76 -3.86 12.26
CA ASP A 82 19.27 -5.01 11.49
C ASP A 82 18.46 -5.25 10.22
N ILE A 83 17.12 -5.24 10.31
CA ILE A 83 16.23 -5.32 9.14
C ILE A 83 16.57 -4.22 8.14
N ILE A 84 16.60 -2.96 8.57
CA ILE A 84 16.83 -1.82 7.68
C ILE A 84 18.18 -1.95 6.98
N GLN A 85 19.23 -2.34 7.71
CA GLN A 85 20.55 -2.54 7.13
C GLN A 85 20.55 -3.67 6.09
N ARG A 86 19.91 -4.81 6.39
CA ARG A 86 19.79 -5.93 5.44
C ARG A 86 19.06 -5.54 4.15
N GLU A 87 17.99 -4.75 4.26
CA GLU A 87 17.24 -4.28 3.08
C GLU A 87 18.06 -3.32 2.21
N ILE A 88 18.94 -2.52 2.82
CA ILE A 88 19.91 -1.67 2.10
C ILE A 88 20.95 -2.55 1.40
N ASP A 89 21.53 -3.53 2.10
CA ASP A 89 22.55 -4.43 1.56
C ASP A 89 21.99 -5.35 0.46
N ALA A 90 20.69 -5.63 0.49
CA ALA A 90 19.98 -6.40 -0.51
C ALA A 90 19.52 -5.58 -1.74
N GLN A 91 19.90 -4.30 -1.85
CA GLN A 91 19.50 -3.45 -2.97
C GLN A 91 20.33 -3.75 -4.23
N TYR A 92 19.68 -3.87 -5.39
CA TYR A 92 20.37 -3.96 -6.68
C TYR A 92 20.91 -2.58 -7.08
N LEU A 93 22.24 -2.45 -7.15
CA LEU A 93 22.92 -1.19 -7.44
C LEU A 93 23.65 -1.16 -8.78
N VAL A 94 23.48 -2.18 -9.63
CA VAL A 94 24.06 -2.20 -10.98
C VAL A 94 23.25 -1.24 -11.88
N PRO A 95 23.83 -0.13 -12.36
CA PRO A 95 23.10 0.83 -13.20
C PRO A 95 22.68 0.22 -14.54
N GLY A 96 21.65 0.80 -15.15
CA GLY A 96 21.19 0.43 -16.49
C GLY A 96 20.27 -0.79 -16.56
N ASN A 97 20.10 -1.54 -15.46
CA ASN A 97 19.13 -2.64 -15.42
C ASN A 97 17.75 -2.20 -14.85
N PRO A 98 16.65 -2.91 -15.19
CA PRO A 98 15.31 -2.57 -14.68
C PRO A 98 15.12 -2.74 -13.15
N TRP A 99 16.09 -3.37 -12.48
CA TRP A 99 16.08 -3.67 -11.05
C TRP A 99 16.83 -2.62 -10.21
N TYR A 100 17.53 -1.68 -10.83
CA TYR A 100 18.29 -0.67 -10.11
C TYR A 100 17.43 0.00 -9.02
N GLY A 101 17.97 0.07 -7.81
CA GLY A 101 17.30 0.60 -6.63
C GLY A 101 16.20 -0.27 -6.02
N THR A 102 15.89 -1.46 -6.57
CA THR A 102 15.00 -2.43 -5.90
C THR A 102 15.74 -3.35 -4.96
N CYS A 103 15.05 -3.78 -3.91
CA CYS A 103 15.55 -4.79 -2.99
C CYS A 103 15.25 -6.18 -3.56
N LYS A 104 16.16 -7.12 -3.29
CA LYS A 104 15.92 -8.54 -3.52
C LYS A 104 14.69 -9.02 -2.73
N LYS A 105 13.98 -10.01 -3.27
CA LYS A 105 12.89 -10.70 -2.57
C LYS A 105 13.39 -11.51 -1.39
N THR A 106 14.54 -12.15 -1.54
CA THR A 106 15.24 -12.88 -0.48
C THR A 106 16.71 -12.53 -0.56
N PHE A 107 17.44 -12.62 0.55
CA PHE A 107 18.85 -12.23 0.57
C PHE A 107 19.69 -12.99 -0.48
N GLU A 108 19.33 -14.26 -0.71
CA GLU A 108 19.97 -15.19 -1.63
C GLU A 108 19.48 -15.06 -3.09
N GLU A 109 18.55 -14.15 -3.40
CA GLU A 109 18.04 -13.99 -4.77
C GLU A 109 19.19 -13.60 -5.72
N PRO A 110 19.41 -14.36 -6.81
CA PRO A 110 20.41 -14.01 -7.81
C PRO A 110 19.98 -12.75 -8.58
N ILE A 111 20.89 -12.20 -9.38
CA ILE A 111 20.54 -11.11 -10.30
C ILE A 111 19.58 -11.66 -11.36
N PRO A 112 18.40 -11.06 -11.56
CA PRO A 112 17.48 -11.53 -12.60
C PRO A 112 18.01 -11.23 -14.01
N GLY A 113 17.63 -12.07 -14.97
CA GLY A 113 18.09 -11.97 -16.36
C GLY A 113 19.09 -13.04 -16.78
N THR A 114 19.33 -14.08 -15.97
CA THR A 114 20.11 -15.26 -16.36
C THR A 114 19.19 -16.34 -16.95
N ALA A 115 19.75 -17.33 -17.64
CA ALA A 115 18.96 -18.47 -18.15
C ALA A 115 18.25 -19.25 -17.03
N GLN A 116 18.91 -19.37 -15.87
CA GLN A 116 18.41 -20.06 -14.68
C GLN A 116 17.49 -19.18 -13.83
N TYR A 117 17.59 -17.85 -13.95
CA TYR A 117 16.72 -16.90 -13.26
C TYR A 117 16.22 -15.81 -14.23
N PRO A 118 15.24 -16.15 -15.10
CA PRO A 118 14.73 -15.24 -16.10
C PRO A 118 14.16 -13.95 -15.51
N ALA A 119 14.37 -12.85 -16.23
CA ALA A 119 13.87 -11.54 -15.85
C ALA A 119 12.34 -11.49 -15.77
N SER A 120 11.80 -11.12 -14.61
CA SER A 120 10.41 -10.66 -14.48
C SER A 120 10.36 -9.26 -13.90
N ILE A 121 10.03 -8.31 -14.77
CA ILE A 121 10.08 -6.86 -14.53
C ILE A 121 9.07 -6.40 -13.45
N TYR A 122 8.08 -7.24 -13.10
CA TYR A 122 6.95 -6.91 -12.22
C TYR A 122 7.25 -6.84 -10.72
N THR A 123 8.50 -7.06 -10.30
CA THR A 123 8.84 -7.29 -8.89
C THR A 123 9.52 -6.11 -8.22
N SER A 124 9.01 -4.88 -8.38
CA SER A 124 9.58 -3.73 -7.68
C SER A 124 9.10 -3.65 -6.22
N GLN A 125 10.05 -3.84 -5.30
CA GLN A 125 9.87 -3.69 -3.85
C GLN A 125 10.22 -2.25 -3.40
N ARG A 126 11.05 -1.55 -4.18
CA ARG A 126 11.63 -0.23 -3.85
C ARG A 126 10.61 0.80 -3.40
N GLU A 127 9.47 0.92 -4.08
CA GLU A 127 8.51 1.97 -3.73
C GLU A 127 7.82 1.66 -2.39
N PHE A 128 7.63 0.38 -2.05
CA PHE A 128 7.04 -0.03 -0.77
C PHE A 128 8.04 0.08 0.39
N VAL A 129 9.26 -0.46 0.21
CA VAL A 129 10.36 -0.34 1.19
C VAL A 129 10.68 1.13 1.42
N GLY A 130 10.73 1.94 0.35
CA GLY A 130 10.97 3.37 0.44
C GLY A 130 9.93 4.10 1.29
N THR A 131 8.65 3.75 1.19
CA THR A 131 7.63 4.36 2.08
C THR A 131 7.82 3.98 3.55
N ALA A 132 8.35 2.78 3.84
CA ALA A 132 8.67 2.37 5.20
C ALA A 132 9.87 3.16 5.74
N PHE A 133 10.92 3.32 4.92
CA PHE A 133 12.13 4.06 5.29
C PHE A 133 11.84 5.53 5.55
N ILE A 134 11.02 6.18 4.70
CA ILE A 134 10.61 7.56 4.92
C ILE A 134 9.91 7.70 6.28
N LEU A 135 8.95 6.82 6.60
CA LEU A 135 8.27 6.84 7.89
C LEU A 135 9.21 6.59 9.07
N ALA A 136 10.17 5.68 8.92
CA ALA A 136 11.17 5.40 9.93
C ALA A 136 12.13 6.58 10.17
N ILE A 137 12.54 7.29 9.11
CA ILE A 137 13.41 8.47 9.22
C ILE A 137 12.65 9.62 9.90
N GLU A 138 11.44 9.92 9.44
CA GLU A 138 10.64 11.04 9.95
C GLU A 138 10.30 10.87 11.44
N GLU A 139 9.89 9.67 11.85
CA GLU A 139 9.37 9.44 13.21
C GLU A 139 10.43 8.92 14.19
N TYR A 140 11.49 8.26 13.71
CA TYR A 140 12.39 7.45 14.56
C TYR A 140 13.89 7.64 14.26
N SER A 141 14.30 8.72 13.59
CA SER A 141 15.72 9.00 13.29
C SER A 141 16.63 8.98 14.53
N ASN A 142 16.12 9.40 15.68
CA ASN A 142 16.83 9.36 16.97
C ASN A 142 17.18 7.93 17.42
N LEU A 143 16.34 6.93 17.13
CA LEU A 143 16.58 5.51 17.44
C LEU A 143 17.49 4.84 16.40
N LEU A 144 17.48 5.35 15.17
CA LEU A 144 18.26 4.81 14.05
C LEU A 144 19.71 5.32 14.03
N GLY A 145 19.97 6.50 14.58
CA GLY A 145 21.28 7.09 14.60
C GLY A 145 21.74 7.60 13.22
N LYS A 146 22.62 8.59 13.23
CA LYS A 146 22.98 9.39 12.04
C LYS A 146 23.52 8.55 10.88
N SER A 147 24.38 7.56 11.16
CA SER A 147 25.00 6.73 10.13
C SER A 147 23.96 5.89 9.37
N LEU A 148 23.06 5.20 10.07
CA LEU A 148 22.03 4.39 9.42
C LEU A 148 21.04 5.27 8.64
N VAL A 149 20.65 6.42 9.20
CA VAL A 149 19.79 7.39 8.49
C VAL A 149 20.41 7.84 7.17
N ASN A 150 21.72 8.14 7.16
CA ASN A 150 22.43 8.50 5.92
C ASN A 150 22.42 7.35 4.89
N ASN A 151 22.63 6.11 5.33
CA ASN A 151 22.55 4.95 4.45
C ASN A 151 21.14 4.75 3.87
N MET A 152 20.09 4.96 4.68
CA MET A 152 18.70 4.93 4.23
C MET A 152 18.40 6.01 3.19
N LEU A 153 18.92 7.23 3.38
CA LEU A 153 18.78 8.32 2.40
C LEU A 153 19.47 7.98 1.06
N ALA A 154 20.67 7.40 1.11
CA ALA A 154 21.36 6.91 -0.08
C ALA A 154 20.56 5.80 -0.80
N SER A 155 20.04 4.83 -0.05
CA SER A 155 19.18 3.77 -0.59
C SER A 155 17.89 4.31 -1.22
N LEU A 156 17.23 5.29 -0.59
CA LEU A 156 16.07 5.99 -1.14
C LEU A 156 16.40 6.73 -2.45
N LYS A 157 17.60 7.33 -2.55
CA LYS A 157 18.07 7.95 -3.80
C LYS A 157 18.16 6.92 -4.92
N HIS A 158 18.76 5.76 -4.68
CA HIS A 158 18.81 4.68 -5.68
C HIS A 158 17.41 4.19 -6.06
N ALA A 159 16.52 4.00 -5.08
CA ALA A 159 15.13 3.61 -5.32
C ALA A 159 14.36 4.61 -6.20
N VAL A 160 14.51 5.91 -5.93
CA VAL A 160 13.88 6.98 -6.72
C VAL A 160 14.46 7.01 -8.13
N LEU A 161 15.78 7.01 -8.29
CA LEU A 161 16.43 7.05 -9.61
C LEU A 161 16.05 5.82 -10.45
N GLY A 162 16.05 4.62 -9.86
CA GLY A 162 15.61 3.40 -10.53
C GLY A 162 14.11 3.35 -10.82
N GLY A 163 13.29 4.02 -10.01
CA GLY A 163 11.87 4.22 -10.34
C GLY A 163 11.68 5.16 -11.53
N LEU A 164 12.48 6.23 -11.62
CA LEU A 164 12.38 7.22 -12.70
C LEU A 164 12.82 6.69 -14.07
N THR A 165 13.65 5.65 -14.12
CA THR A 165 14.07 5.01 -15.38
C THR A 165 13.02 4.02 -15.93
N ARG A 166 11.97 3.72 -15.15
CA ARG A 166 10.90 2.78 -15.52
C ARG A 166 9.76 3.54 -16.21
N VAL A 167 9.75 3.46 -17.54
CA VAL A 167 8.86 4.22 -18.43
C VAL A 167 7.78 3.37 -19.11
N GLY A 168 7.53 2.13 -18.66
CA GLY A 168 6.43 1.30 -19.19
C GLY A 168 6.60 0.83 -20.64
N LEU A 169 7.83 0.72 -21.13
CA LEU A 169 8.18 0.22 -22.47
C LEU A 169 8.85 -1.16 -22.40
N ASP A 170 8.92 -1.87 -23.54
CA ASP A 170 9.67 -3.13 -23.70
C ASP A 170 9.30 -4.26 -22.71
N GLY A 171 7.99 -4.44 -22.46
CA GLY A 171 7.49 -5.46 -21.53
C GLY A 171 7.44 -5.02 -20.07
N ASP A 172 7.82 -3.77 -19.77
CA ASP A 172 7.50 -3.12 -18.50
C ASP A 172 6.04 -2.67 -18.48
N ASN A 173 5.33 -3.01 -17.41
CA ASN A 173 3.92 -2.63 -17.20
C ASN A 173 3.76 -1.56 -16.10
N LEU A 174 4.86 -0.95 -15.65
CA LEU A 174 4.86 0.17 -14.72
C LEU A 174 4.87 1.52 -15.45
N ASP A 175 3.77 1.82 -16.13
CA ASP A 175 3.42 3.16 -16.58
C ASP A 175 3.13 4.07 -15.34
N LEU A 176 3.49 5.35 -15.37
CA LEU A 176 3.20 6.38 -14.37
C LEU A 176 1.70 6.62 -14.13
N ILE A 177 0.84 6.14 -15.02
CA ILE A 177 -0.63 6.10 -14.85
C ILE A 177 -1.06 4.82 -14.10
N TYR A 178 -0.13 3.89 -13.85
CA TYR A 178 -0.33 2.64 -13.13
C TYR A 178 -0.33 2.82 -11.60
N THR A 179 -1.47 3.31 -11.10
CA THR A 179 -1.97 3.38 -9.71
C THR A 179 -0.95 3.25 -8.56
N ASN A 180 -0.80 2.07 -7.96
CA ASN A 180 -0.15 1.94 -6.64
C ASN A 180 1.32 2.36 -6.66
N LEU A 181 2.08 1.86 -7.63
CA LEU A 181 3.52 2.15 -7.73
C LEU A 181 3.76 3.59 -8.20
N ALA A 182 2.90 4.13 -9.06
CA ALA A 182 2.94 5.53 -9.44
C ALA A 182 2.72 6.46 -8.23
N LEU A 183 1.73 6.18 -7.38
CA LEU A 183 1.46 6.98 -6.18
C LEU A 183 2.60 6.93 -5.18
N THR A 184 3.13 5.74 -4.89
CA THR A 184 4.27 5.59 -3.97
C THR A 184 5.55 6.18 -4.56
N ARG A 185 5.76 6.11 -5.88
CA ARG A 185 6.88 6.75 -6.57
C ARG A 185 6.78 8.28 -6.50
N ALA A 186 5.61 8.84 -6.81
CA ALA A 186 5.37 10.27 -6.73
C ALA A 186 5.64 10.80 -5.31
N PHE A 187 5.19 10.03 -4.31
CA PHE A 187 5.46 10.31 -2.91
C PHE A 187 6.95 10.34 -2.57
N SER A 188 7.66 9.22 -2.79
CA SER A 188 9.08 9.12 -2.44
C SER A 188 9.95 10.11 -3.22
N THR A 189 9.62 10.36 -4.49
CA THR A 189 10.32 11.35 -5.32
C THR A 189 10.10 12.77 -4.80
N GLY A 190 8.86 13.12 -4.44
CA GLY A 190 8.51 14.42 -3.89
C GLY A 190 9.18 14.66 -2.54
N TRP A 191 9.14 13.65 -1.65
CA TRP A 191 9.79 13.71 -0.34
C TRP A 191 11.30 13.86 -0.48
N LEU A 192 11.96 13.06 -1.31
CA LEU A 192 13.41 13.15 -1.49
C LEU A 192 13.83 14.50 -2.12
N GLY A 193 13.04 15.02 -3.07
CA GLY A 193 13.28 16.35 -3.65
C GLY A 193 13.09 17.49 -2.66
N TYR A 194 12.26 17.30 -1.64
CA TYR A 194 12.11 18.25 -0.53
C TYR A 194 13.31 18.21 0.40
N VAL A 195 13.76 17.02 0.80
CA VAL A 195 14.87 16.82 1.74
C VAL A 195 16.23 17.17 1.11
N ASN A 196 16.36 17.12 -0.22
CA ASN A 196 17.65 17.20 -0.91
C ASN A 196 17.61 18.07 -2.19
N GLN A 197 17.33 19.37 -2.04
CA GLN A 197 17.01 20.28 -3.16
C GLN A 197 18.10 20.41 -4.25
N GLU A 198 19.39 20.28 -3.93
CA GLU A 198 20.50 20.48 -4.88
C GLU A 198 20.92 19.22 -5.67
N GLU A 199 20.85 18.03 -5.07
CA GLU A 199 21.40 16.82 -5.71
C GLU A 199 20.50 16.23 -6.80
N ILE A 200 19.17 16.23 -6.63
CA ILE A 200 18.27 15.60 -7.62
C ILE A 200 18.27 16.34 -8.96
N GLN A 201 18.40 17.66 -8.94
CA GLN A 201 18.52 18.46 -10.17
C GLN A 201 19.82 18.13 -10.92
N THR A 202 20.88 17.79 -10.19
CA THR A 202 22.18 17.38 -10.74
C THR A 202 22.12 15.94 -11.29
N SER A 203 21.48 15.01 -10.57
CA SER A 203 21.31 13.63 -11.03
C SER A 203 20.39 13.50 -12.26
N ARG A 204 19.39 14.37 -12.43
CA ARG A 204 18.55 14.44 -13.64
C ARG A 204 19.37 14.77 -14.90
N LYS A 205 20.41 15.61 -14.77
CA LYS A 205 21.31 15.96 -15.86
C LYS A 205 22.28 14.82 -16.21
N GLN A 206 22.74 14.06 -15.20
CA GLN A 206 23.66 12.94 -15.40
C GLN A 206 23.00 11.71 -16.05
N LEU A 207 21.69 11.52 -15.88
CA LEU A 207 20.96 10.36 -16.43
C LEU A 207 20.39 10.57 -17.84
N ASN A 208 20.76 11.66 -18.54
CA ASN A 208 20.35 11.96 -19.92
C ASN A 208 18.82 11.86 -20.16
N MET A 209 18.02 12.17 -19.14
CA MET A 209 16.56 12.10 -19.20
C MET A 209 16.00 13.27 -20.02
N ARG A 210 15.22 12.97 -21.07
CA ARG A 210 14.52 14.00 -21.86
C ARG A 210 13.46 14.72 -21.01
N PRO A 211 13.29 16.04 -21.15
CA PRO A 211 12.32 16.81 -20.38
C PRO A 211 10.88 16.54 -20.87
N SER A 212 10.18 15.59 -20.26
CA SER A 212 8.72 15.51 -20.38
C SER A 212 8.07 16.42 -19.33
N TYR A 213 7.87 17.68 -19.75
CA TYR A 213 6.87 18.65 -19.31
C TYR A 213 6.51 18.74 -17.82
N HIS A 214 6.95 19.83 -17.17
CA HIS A 214 6.12 20.74 -16.34
C HIS A 214 6.80 22.13 -16.30
N LYS A 215 6.58 22.96 -17.35
CA LYS A 215 6.76 24.42 -17.29
C LYS A 215 5.52 25.06 -16.65
N LYS A 216 5.26 24.77 -15.38
CA LYS A 216 4.53 25.66 -14.49
C LYS A 216 5.24 25.59 -13.15
N SER A 217 5.88 26.70 -12.77
CA SER A 217 6.50 26.87 -11.47
C SER A 217 5.48 26.52 -10.38
N ILE A 218 5.69 25.42 -9.68
CA ILE A 218 5.07 25.21 -8.38
C ILE A 218 5.75 26.25 -7.48
N LYS A 219 5.06 27.36 -7.18
CA LYS A 219 5.53 28.29 -6.16
C LYS A 219 5.67 27.50 -4.86
N PRO A 220 6.80 27.58 -4.14
CA PRO A 220 6.96 26.92 -2.85
C PRO A 220 5.86 27.42 -1.90
N GLN A 221 4.93 26.57 -1.51
CA GLN A 221 4.03 26.88 -0.39
C GLN A 221 4.82 26.69 0.90
N THR A 222 5.05 27.79 1.60
CA THR A 222 5.84 27.92 2.84
C THR A 222 5.10 27.43 4.10
N THR A 223 4.12 26.53 3.97
CA THR A 223 3.39 25.98 5.14
C THR A 223 4.12 24.78 5.77
N PRO A 224 4.10 24.62 7.11
CA PRO A 224 4.92 23.64 7.82
C PRO A 224 4.66 22.16 7.44
N LEU A 225 5.68 21.33 7.71
CA LEU A 225 5.94 19.96 7.23
C LEU A 225 4.96 18.79 7.51
N PRO A 226 3.96 18.79 8.41
CA PRO A 226 3.18 17.57 8.69
C PRO A 226 2.38 17.01 7.50
N ASN A 227 2.28 17.76 6.41
CA ASN A 227 1.32 17.50 5.34
C ASN A 227 1.87 16.71 4.14
N LEU A 228 3.19 16.54 3.96
CA LEU A 228 3.74 15.91 2.75
C LEU A 228 3.66 14.37 2.78
N MET A 229 3.92 13.75 3.95
CA MET A 229 3.73 12.31 4.26
C MET A 229 2.36 11.80 3.85
N LEU A 230 1.38 12.70 3.85
CA LEU A 230 -0.02 12.42 3.81
C LEU A 230 -0.66 12.76 2.48
N GLN A 231 -0.05 13.54 1.58
CA GLN A 231 -0.75 13.92 0.34
C GLN A 231 -1.21 12.74 -0.52
N PRO A 232 -0.45 11.65 -0.75
CA PRO A 232 -0.95 10.53 -1.55
C PRO A 232 -2.10 9.77 -0.87
N ILE A 233 -1.99 9.56 0.45
CA ILE A 233 -2.96 8.82 1.27
C ILE A 233 -4.21 9.68 1.57
N THR A 234 -4.03 10.97 1.77
CA THR A 234 -5.07 12.01 1.98
C THR A 234 -5.72 12.40 0.66
N VAL A 235 -5.04 12.30 -0.48
CA VAL A 235 -5.70 12.39 -1.79
C VAL A 235 -6.52 11.13 -2.08
N LEU A 236 -6.04 9.95 -1.67
CA LEU A 236 -6.84 8.72 -1.67
C LEU A 236 -8.09 8.87 -0.77
N ILE A 237 -7.94 9.27 0.49
CA ILE A 237 -9.01 9.21 1.51
C ILE A 237 -9.85 10.50 1.60
N CYS A 238 -9.23 11.68 1.46
CA CYS A 238 -9.75 12.96 1.95
C CYS A 238 -10.04 14.00 0.85
N GLY A 239 -10.17 13.58 -0.41
CA GLY A 239 -10.39 14.44 -1.58
C GLY A 239 -11.06 15.80 -1.28
N HIS A 240 -10.27 16.87 -1.39
CA HIS A 240 -10.77 18.24 -1.56
C HIS A 240 -11.41 18.44 -2.94
N SER A 241 -11.12 17.56 -3.89
CA SER A 241 -11.75 17.51 -5.20
C SER A 241 -12.97 16.58 -5.18
N ARG A 242 -13.92 16.81 -6.08
CA ARG A 242 -15.07 15.92 -6.36
C ARG A 242 -14.66 14.46 -6.74
N CYS A 243 -13.38 14.11 -6.64
CA CYS A 243 -12.72 12.85 -7.03
C CYS A 243 -12.44 11.88 -5.87
N GLY A 244 -12.85 12.18 -4.63
CA GLY A 244 -12.51 11.35 -3.46
C GLY A 244 -13.17 9.97 -3.45
N LEU A 245 -12.48 8.96 -2.92
CA LEU A 245 -12.94 7.57 -2.77
C LEU A 245 -14.37 7.42 -2.18
N ARG A 246 -14.80 8.39 -1.37
CA ARG A 246 -16.17 8.52 -0.86
C ARG A 246 -17.22 8.22 -1.93
N VAL A 247 -17.11 8.84 -3.10
CA VAL A 247 -18.22 8.82 -4.07
C VAL A 247 -18.41 7.44 -4.67
N HIS A 248 -17.33 6.65 -4.74
CA HIS A 248 -17.33 5.28 -5.25
C HIS A 248 -17.63 4.22 -4.18
N TYR A 249 -17.73 4.60 -2.89
CA TYR A 249 -17.98 3.65 -1.81
C TYR A 249 -19.47 3.41 -1.61
N ASN A 250 -19.87 2.15 -1.38
CA ASN A 250 -21.21 1.78 -0.96
C ASN A 250 -21.16 1.12 0.42
N ALA A 251 -21.61 1.85 1.45
CA ALA A 251 -21.58 1.39 2.83
C ALA A 251 -22.50 0.19 3.12
N ASN A 252 -23.59 0.01 2.35
CA ASN A 252 -24.47 -1.15 2.51
C ASN A 252 -23.77 -2.43 2.05
N LEU A 253 -23.04 -2.34 0.94
CA LEU A 253 -22.25 -3.44 0.40
C LEU A 253 -20.87 -3.53 1.06
N LYS A 254 -20.46 -2.50 1.82
CA LYS A 254 -19.11 -2.35 2.37
C LYS A 254 -18.02 -2.51 1.31
N ASN A 255 -18.21 -1.93 0.13
CA ASN A 255 -17.26 -2.12 -0.97
C ASN A 255 -17.22 -0.89 -1.90
N PHE A 256 -16.16 -0.80 -2.71
CA PHE A 256 -16.03 0.21 -3.75
C PHE A 256 -16.59 -0.32 -5.08
N ALA A 257 -17.15 0.60 -5.85
CA ALA A 257 -17.58 0.37 -7.20
C ALA A 257 -16.39 0.44 -8.17
N GLY A 258 -16.40 -0.43 -9.18
CA GLY A 258 -15.48 -0.36 -10.32
C GLY A 258 -15.82 0.77 -11.32
N PRO A 259 -15.16 0.77 -12.49
CA PRO A 259 -14.17 -0.21 -12.96
C PRO A 259 -12.80 -0.05 -12.27
N TYR A 260 -11.90 -1.00 -12.49
CA TYR A 260 -10.58 -0.99 -11.89
C TYR A 260 -9.47 -1.13 -12.94
N ASN A 261 -8.60 -0.13 -13.03
CA ASN A 261 -7.33 -0.23 -13.76
C ASN A 261 -6.48 -1.41 -13.27
N ARG A 262 -6.59 -1.74 -11.97
CA ARG A 262 -5.91 -2.87 -11.34
C ARG A 262 -6.68 -3.31 -10.11
N THR A 263 -6.97 -4.60 -10.03
CA THR A 263 -7.42 -5.22 -8.78
C THR A 263 -6.99 -6.68 -8.67
N TYR A 264 -6.74 -7.12 -7.45
CA TYR A 264 -6.55 -8.53 -7.10
C TYR A 264 -7.85 -9.18 -6.59
N GLY A 265 -8.87 -8.38 -6.24
CA GLY A 265 -10.14 -8.85 -5.71
C GLY A 265 -11.27 -7.82 -5.87
N ASN A 266 -12.47 -8.28 -6.18
CA ASN A 266 -13.64 -7.42 -6.40
C ASN A 266 -14.51 -7.26 -5.14
N ASP A 267 -14.14 -7.91 -4.05
CA ASP A 267 -14.89 -7.93 -2.79
C ASP A 267 -13.94 -7.76 -1.61
N ILE A 268 -13.82 -6.52 -1.12
CA ILE A 268 -12.95 -6.19 0.00
C ILE A 268 -13.48 -6.65 1.37
N THR A 269 -14.66 -7.28 1.41
CA THR A 269 -15.17 -7.94 2.63
C THR A 269 -14.57 -9.33 2.82
N THR A 270 -13.92 -9.88 1.78
CA THR A 270 -13.22 -11.18 1.81
C THR A 270 -11.76 -11.07 1.34
N TYR A 271 -11.42 -9.99 0.62
CA TYR A 271 -10.07 -9.64 0.17
C TYR A 271 -9.48 -8.54 1.06
N MET A 272 -8.23 -8.71 1.49
CA MET A 272 -7.53 -7.71 2.28
C MET A 272 -7.06 -6.54 1.40
N ALA A 273 -7.70 -5.39 1.55
CA ALA A 273 -7.33 -4.16 0.87
C ALA A 273 -6.80 -3.12 1.87
N VAL A 274 -5.67 -2.48 1.56
CA VAL A 274 -5.07 -1.41 2.40
C VAL A 274 -6.07 -0.26 2.65
N ILE A 275 -6.96 0.03 1.70
CA ILE A 275 -7.99 1.05 1.91
C ILE A 275 -8.96 0.69 3.05
N GLY A 276 -9.22 -0.60 3.26
CA GLY A 276 -10.03 -1.10 4.38
C GLY A 276 -9.39 -0.78 5.74
N LEU A 277 -8.05 -0.77 5.84
CA LEU A 277 -7.33 -0.39 7.06
C LEU A 277 -7.58 1.08 7.43
N TYR A 278 -7.57 1.97 6.44
CA TYR A 278 -7.91 3.37 6.69
C TYR A 278 -9.39 3.56 7.03
N GLN A 279 -10.28 2.78 6.43
CA GLN A 279 -11.70 2.78 6.79
C GLN A 279 -11.94 2.33 8.24
N SER A 280 -11.17 1.37 8.75
CA SER A 280 -11.24 0.97 10.15
C SER A 280 -10.76 2.05 11.11
N CYS A 281 -9.87 2.95 10.71
CA CYS A 281 -9.54 4.09 11.57
C CYS A 281 -10.73 5.06 11.74
N VAL A 282 -11.59 5.19 10.72
CA VAL A 282 -12.82 6.00 10.81
C VAL A 282 -13.94 5.26 11.54
N THR A 283 -14.17 3.99 11.22
CA THR A 283 -15.40 3.27 11.56
C THR A 283 -15.24 2.20 12.64
N GLY A 284 -14.00 1.85 12.99
CA GLY A 284 -13.65 0.65 13.76
C GLY A 284 -13.62 -0.61 12.88
N LYS A 285 -12.77 -1.60 13.22
CA LYS A 285 -12.57 -2.81 12.39
C LYS A 285 -13.87 -3.60 12.15
N SER A 286 -14.75 -3.68 13.15
CA SER A 286 -16.01 -4.44 13.05
C SER A 286 -16.98 -3.88 12.01
N LYS A 287 -16.91 -2.57 11.74
CA LYS A 287 -17.78 -1.87 10.77
C LYS A 287 -17.09 -1.67 9.43
N ALA A 288 -15.77 -1.61 9.40
CA ALA A 288 -14.97 -1.42 8.20
C ALA A 288 -15.18 -2.51 7.14
N SER A 289 -14.77 -2.17 5.93
CA SER A 289 -14.68 -3.06 4.79
C SER A 289 -13.39 -3.89 4.85
N LEU A 290 -13.32 -4.77 5.84
CA LEU A 290 -12.21 -5.67 6.06
C LEU A 290 -12.71 -7.11 6.24
N PRO A 291 -11.91 -8.10 5.82
CA PRO A 291 -12.18 -9.50 6.13
C PRO A 291 -12.34 -9.69 7.65
N PRO A 292 -13.40 -10.37 8.11
CA PRO A 292 -13.65 -10.54 9.54
C PRO A 292 -12.56 -11.40 10.20
N LYS A 293 -12.07 -12.42 9.48
CA LYS A 293 -11.03 -13.34 9.91
C LYS A 293 -9.74 -13.08 9.14
N LEU A 294 -8.69 -12.69 9.86
CA LEU A 294 -7.35 -12.40 9.34
C LEU A 294 -6.82 -13.56 8.47
N TYR A 295 -6.72 -14.76 9.04
CA TYR A 295 -6.10 -15.93 8.39
C TYR A 295 -6.91 -16.54 7.24
N ALA A 296 -8.20 -16.19 7.10
CA ALA A 296 -9.05 -16.63 6.01
C ALA A 296 -9.15 -15.60 4.87
N SER A 297 -8.46 -14.46 4.99
CA SER A 297 -8.51 -13.40 3.99
C SER A 297 -7.67 -13.73 2.76
N LYS A 298 -8.19 -13.40 1.57
CA LYS A 298 -7.35 -13.36 0.37
C LYS A 298 -6.38 -12.19 0.48
N HIS A 299 -5.16 -12.36 -0.04
CA HIS A 299 -4.14 -11.31 -0.06
C HIS A 299 -3.72 -10.84 1.35
N ILE A 300 -3.69 -11.79 2.29
CA ILE A 300 -3.43 -11.58 3.72
C ILE A 300 -2.13 -10.82 4.02
N ASP A 301 -1.11 -10.92 3.16
CA ASP A 301 0.21 -10.31 3.40
C ASP A 301 0.17 -8.78 3.50
N ASP A 302 -0.90 -8.14 3.01
CA ASP A 302 -1.08 -6.70 3.16
C ASP A 302 -1.43 -6.28 4.62
N TRP A 303 -1.75 -7.23 5.51
CA TRP A 303 -1.83 -6.97 6.95
C TRP A 303 -0.49 -6.59 7.56
N ALA A 304 0.64 -6.98 6.94
CA ALA A 304 1.96 -6.57 7.39
C ALA A 304 2.11 -5.04 7.45
N ARG A 305 1.34 -4.31 6.62
CA ARG A 305 1.33 -2.85 6.53
C ARG A 305 0.53 -2.15 7.63
N GLY A 306 -0.23 -2.89 8.45
CA GLY A 306 -1.19 -2.30 9.39
C GLY A 306 -0.57 -1.30 10.37
N HIS A 307 0.68 -1.49 10.81
CA HIS A 307 1.38 -0.53 11.67
C HIS A 307 1.59 0.84 11.00
N SER A 308 2.04 0.84 9.75
CA SER A 308 2.27 2.08 9.00
C SER A 308 0.95 2.83 8.78
N VAL A 309 -0.15 2.10 8.61
CA VAL A 309 -1.50 2.70 8.57
C VAL A 309 -1.88 3.23 9.95
N ALA A 310 -1.70 2.47 11.02
CA ALA A 310 -2.04 2.91 12.38
C ALA A 310 -1.35 4.24 12.76
N LEU A 311 -0.07 4.39 12.43
CA LEU A 311 0.71 5.60 12.69
C LEU A 311 0.19 6.84 11.94
N THR A 312 -0.33 6.65 10.73
CA THR A 312 -0.71 7.76 9.84
C THR A 312 -2.22 8.01 9.84
N CYS A 313 -3.02 7.05 10.30
CA CYS A 313 -4.44 7.11 10.05
C CYS A 313 -5.19 8.11 10.91
N ASP A 314 -4.75 8.41 12.13
CA ASP A 314 -5.39 9.46 12.93
C ASP A 314 -5.25 10.84 12.26
N ILE A 315 -4.12 11.10 11.59
CA ILE A 315 -3.93 12.32 10.82
C ILE A 315 -4.78 12.28 9.54
N ALA A 316 -4.84 11.13 8.85
CA ALA A 316 -5.73 10.97 7.69
C ALA A 316 -7.21 11.21 8.08
N VAL A 317 -7.64 10.67 9.22
CA VAL A 317 -8.98 10.87 9.79
C VAL A 317 -9.18 12.34 10.15
N LYS A 318 -8.19 13.01 10.76
CA LYS A 318 -8.28 14.44 11.11
C LYS A 318 -8.60 15.30 9.87
N TYR A 319 -7.94 15.04 8.74
CA TYR A 319 -8.13 15.82 7.51
C TYR A 319 -9.26 15.30 6.60
N ALA A 320 -9.88 14.16 6.93
CA ALA A 320 -11.04 13.68 6.19
C ALA A 320 -12.27 14.58 6.42
N SER A 321 -12.89 15.04 5.33
CA SER A 321 -14.14 15.81 5.40
C SER A 321 -15.25 15.03 6.14
N LEU A 322 -16.15 15.76 6.83
CA LEU A 322 -17.32 15.15 7.49
C LEU A 322 -18.16 14.31 6.52
N LYS A 323 -18.30 14.77 5.27
CA LYS A 323 -18.99 14.02 4.21
C LYS A 323 -18.29 12.70 3.89
N ALA A 324 -16.96 12.65 3.87
CA ALA A 324 -16.19 11.42 3.68
C ALA A 324 -16.40 10.44 4.84
N LYS A 325 -16.27 10.91 6.08
CA LYS A 325 -16.51 10.08 7.28
C LYS A 325 -17.93 9.52 7.30
N SER A 326 -18.94 10.38 7.05
CA SER A 326 -20.35 9.98 7.01
C SER A 326 -20.61 8.91 5.95
N ALA A 327 -20.10 9.09 4.74
CA ALA A 327 -20.29 8.12 3.66
C ALA A 327 -19.66 6.75 3.91
N MET A 328 -18.59 6.67 4.71
CA MET A 328 -18.01 5.39 5.14
C MET A 328 -18.88 4.65 6.14
N THR A 329 -19.76 5.35 6.86
CA THR A 329 -20.63 4.76 7.89
C THR A 329 -22.02 4.39 7.39
N LYS A 330 -22.57 5.15 6.44
CA LYS A 330 -23.95 4.99 5.99
C LYS A 330 -24.10 5.33 4.51
N PHE A 331 -24.88 4.52 3.80
CA PHE A 331 -25.30 4.82 2.44
C PHE A 331 -26.37 5.91 2.46
N THR A 332 -26.18 6.96 1.67
CA THR A 332 -27.08 8.13 1.67
C THR A 332 -28.01 8.16 0.46
N THR A 333 -27.45 8.23 -0.75
CA THR A 333 -28.23 8.40 -1.98
C THR A 333 -27.65 7.60 -3.14
N SER A 334 -28.52 7.12 -4.01
CA SER A 334 -28.11 6.61 -5.32
C SER A 334 -27.45 7.72 -6.14
N ARG A 335 -26.49 7.34 -7.00
CA ARG A 335 -25.63 8.29 -7.71
C ARG A 335 -25.02 7.69 -8.96
N TYR A 336 -24.96 8.52 -9.99
CA TYR A 336 -24.19 8.30 -11.21
C TYR A 336 -22.97 9.20 -11.21
N ILE A 337 -21.82 8.65 -11.61
CA ILE A 337 -20.54 9.34 -11.64
C ILE A 337 -19.94 9.12 -13.02
N GLU A 338 -19.65 10.21 -13.72
CA GLU A 338 -18.89 10.17 -14.96
C GLU A 338 -17.60 10.98 -14.79
N ARG A 339 -16.49 10.38 -15.22
CA ARG A 339 -15.16 10.96 -15.15
C ARG A 339 -14.42 10.71 -16.46
N HIS A 340 -13.52 11.63 -16.78
CA HIS A 340 -12.57 11.46 -17.86
C HIS A 340 -11.16 11.39 -17.26
N ILE A 341 -10.58 10.19 -17.27
CA ILE A 341 -9.25 9.94 -16.68
C ILE A 341 -8.20 9.81 -17.77
N ARG A 342 -6.99 10.29 -17.49
CA ARG A 342 -5.88 10.25 -18.44
C ARG A 342 -5.49 8.80 -18.77
N SER A 343 -5.25 8.52 -20.04
CA SER A 343 -4.86 7.19 -20.55
C SER A 343 -3.46 7.15 -21.16
N SER A 344 -2.77 8.29 -21.25
CA SER A 344 -1.43 8.38 -21.82
C SER A 344 -0.57 9.36 -21.02
N GLU A 345 0.69 9.00 -20.82
CA GLU A 345 1.68 9.89 -20.20
C GLU A 345 2.11 11.02 -21.15
N THR A 346 2.15 10.73 -22.45
CA THR A 346 2.80 11.56 -23.47
C THR A 346 1.87 12.62 -24.06
N ASN A 347 0.55 12.47 -23.90
CA ASN A 347 -0.45 13.41 -24.41
C ASN A 347 -1.66 13.52 -23.46
N ASP A 348 -2.63 14.38 -23.75
CA ASP A 348 -3.84 14.53 -22.93
C ASP A 348 -4.99 13.61 -23.39
N THR A 349 -4.67 12.44 -23.96
CA THR A 349 -5.72 11.45 -24.25
C THR A 349 -6.36 11.01 -22.93
N ARG A 350 -7.69 11.09 -22.90
CA ARG A 350 -8.52 10.71 -21.76
C ARG A 350 -9.55 9.69 -22.18
N ARG A 351 -9.95 8.86 -21.22
CA ARG A 351 -11.01 7.88 -21.39
C ARG A 351 -12.18 8.14 -20.45
N PRO A 352 -13.42 7.91 -20.91
CA PRO A 352 -14.58 7.97 -20.06
C PRO A 352 -14.60 6.78 -19.10
N VAL A 353 -14.96 7.07 -17.85
CA VAL A 353 -15.19 6.12 -16.76
C VAL A 353 -16.51 6.46 -16.12
N THR A 354 -17.41 5.50 -16.08
CA THR A 354 -18.74 5.67 -15.52
C THR A 354 -18.94 4.70 -14.37
N THR A 355 -19.67 5.16 -13.36
CA THR A 355 -20.06 4.36 -12.20
C THR A 355 -21.50 4.71 -11.81
N TRP A 356 -22.35 3.70 -11.69
CA TRP A 356 -23.68 3.79 -11.11
C TRP A 356 -23.68 3.06 -9.76
N ILE A 357 -24.11 3.74 -8.70
CA ILE A 357 -24.26 3.15 -7.37
C ILE A 357 -25.70 3.31 -6.87
N GLU A 358 -26.32 2.19 -6.53
CA GLU A 358 -27.61 2.06 -5.85
C GLU A 358 -27.42 1.57 -4.41
N ASN A 359 -28.47 1.57 -3.60
CA ASN A 359 -28.38 1.04 -2.23
C ASN A 359 -28.07 -0.47 -2.17
N TRP A 360 -28.32 -1.21 -3.27
CA TRP A 360 -28.24 -2.67 -3.37
C TRP A 360 -27.23 -3.18 -4.43
N ALA A 361 -26.76 -2.31 -5.32
CA ALA A 361 -25.85 -2.66 -6.41
C ALA A 361 -24.90 -1.52 -6.80
N MET A 362 -23.85 -1.89 -7.52
CA MET A 362 -22.85 -1.01 -8.12
C MET A 362 -22.47 -1.54 -9.49
N LEU A 363 -22.39 -0.65 -10.48
CA LEU A 363 -21.99 -0.94 -11.84
C LEU A 363 -20.94 0.08 -12.25
N GLY A 364 -19.90 -0.35 -12.97
CA GLY A 364 -18.93 0.56 -13.51
C GLY A 364 -18.31 0.05 -14.80
N GLY A 365 -17.98 0.98 -15.69
CA GLY A 365 -17.40 0.71 -16.99
C GLY A 365 -16.40 1.78 -17.40
N GLU A 366 -15.36 1.38 -18.11
CA GLU A 366 -14.44 2.26 -18.82
C GLU A 366 -14.21 1.73 -20.24
N SER A 367 -14.10 2.65 -21.20
CA SER A 367 -13.68 2.33 -22.56
C SER A 367 -12.21 2.68 -22.70
N ILE A 368 -11.45 1.87 -23.44
CA ILE A 368 -10.05 2.18 -23.67
C ILE A 368 -9.62 1.83 -25.10
N SER A 369 -8.92 2.77 -25.73
CA SER A 369 -8.27 2.59 -27.02
C SER A 369 -6.76 2.53 -26.81
N GLU A 370 -6.27 1.34 -26.47
CA GLU A 370 -4.83 1.05 -26.31
C GLU A 370 -4.43 -0.02 -27.34
N THR A 371 -3.48 0.34 -28.19
CA THR A 371 -2.95 -0.49 -29.30
C THR A 371 -1.88 -1.48 -28.85
N VAL A 372 -1.28 -1.30 -27.66
CA VAL A 372 -0.25 -2.18 -27.10
C VAL A 372 -0.74 -2.80 -25.80
N HIS A 373 -0.43 -4.08 -25.58
CA HIS A 373 -0.83 -4.85 -24.39
C HIS A 373 -0.03 -4.44 -23.14
N VAL A 374 -0.31 -3.25 -22.59
CA VAL A 374 0.33 -2.76 -21.36
C VAL A 374 -0.41 -3.19 -20.09
N ARG A 375 -1.67 -3.64 -20.22
CA ARG A 375 -2.55 -3.96 -19.09
C ARG A 375 -2.64 -5.46 -18.83
N GLY A 376 -2.07 -5.90 -17.71
CA GLY A 376 -2.11 -7.30 -17.30
C GLY A 376 -3.48 -7.82 -16.83
N LYS A 377 -3.53 -9.09 -16.41
CA LYS A 377 -4.75 -9.84 -15.98
C LYS A 377 -5.55 -9.23 -14.81
N GLN A 378 -5.03 -8.17 -14.19
CA GLN A 378 -5.65 -7.43 -13.09
C GLN A 378 -6.52 -6.27 -13.56
N PHE A 379 -6.51 -5.95 -14.85
CA PHE A 379 -7.36 -4.94 -15.44
C PHE A 379 -8.81 -5.42 -15.52
N VAL A 380 -9.74 -4.60 -15.00
CA VAL A 380 -11.17 -4.89 -14.95
C VAL A 380 -11.94 -3.69 -15.49
N PRO A 381 -12.13 -3.60 -16.82
CA PRO A 381 -12.76 -2.43 -17.46
C PRO A 381 -14.27 -2.33 -17.25
N GLY A 382 -14.89 -3.39 -16.72
CA GLY A 382 -16.31 -3.50 -16.49
C GLY A 382 -16.58 -4.39 -15.28
N LEU A 383 -17.37 -3.89 -14.34
CA LEU A 383 -17.67 -4.58 -13.09
C LEU A 383 -19.10 -4.29 -12.64
N ILE A 384 -19.86 -5.34 -12.38
CA ILE A 384 -21.17 -5.30 -11.74
C ILE A 384 -21.03 -6.03 -10.40
N GLN A 385 -21.50 -5.40 -9.33
CA GLN A 385 -21.49 -5.93 -7.96
C GLN A 385 -22.87 -5.75 -7.34
N TRP A 386 -23.40 -6.76 -6.68
CA TRP A 386 -24.69 -6.68 -5.98
C TRP A 386 -24.70 -7.54 -4.72
N SER A 387 -25.64 -7.27 -3.83
CA SER A 387 -25.81 -8.07 -2.61
C SER A 387 -27.01 -9.01 -2.74
N PRO A 388 -26.82 -10.33 -2.93
CA PRO A 388 -27.95 -11.28 -2.96
C PRO A 388 -28.50 -11.54 -1.55
N LYS A 389 -27.70 -11.29 -0.51
CA LYS A 389 -28.07 -11.37 0.91
C LYS A 389 -27.15 -10.47 1.74
N LYS A 390 -27.64 -9.98 2.88
CA LYS A 390 -26.89 -9.09 3.77
C LYS A 390 -25.49 -9.63 4.09
N GLY A 391 -24.48 -8.80 3.88
CA GLY A 391 -23.08 -9.16 4.17
C GLY A 391 -22.39 -10.01 3.10
N TRP A 392 -23.02 -10.23 1.95
CA TRP A 392 -22.44 -10.94 0.81
C TRP A 392 -22.47 -10.09 -0.44
N ILE A 393 -21.42 -10.20 -1.25
CA ILE A 393 -21.28 -9.52 -2.54
C ILE A 393 -21.06 -10.56 -3.63
N SER A 394 -21.96 -10.54 -4.62
CA SER A 394 -21.78 -11.21 -5.90
C SER A 394 -21.27 -10.21 -6.92
N TRP A 395 -20.55 -10.70 -7.93
CA TRP A 395 -20.03 -9.83 -8.98
C TRP A 395 -19.87 -10.55 -10.32
N ILE A 396 -20.01 -9.78 -11.40
CA ILE A 396 -19.67 -10.15 -12.78
C ILE A 396 -18.64 -9.13 -13.26
N ARG A 397 -17.56 -9.61 -13.87
CA ARG A 397 -16.52 -8.73 -14.43
C ARG A 397 -16.25 -9.04 -15.88
N SER A 398 -16.04 -8.00 -16.68
CA SER A 398 -15.37 -8.16 -17.97
C SER A 398 -13.88 -8.39 -17.73
N ARG A 399 -13.26 -9.22 -18.56
CA ARG A 399 -11.81 -9.27 -18.71
C ARG A 399 -11.50 -9.01 -20.18
N ARG A 400 -10.45 -8.26 -20.46
CA ARG A 400 -9.88 -8.24 -21.80
C ARG A 400 -9.27 -9.63 -22.02
N LEU A 401 -9.81 -10.40 -22.97
CA LEU A 401 -9.18 -11.63 -23.43
C LEU A 401 -7.90 -11.22 -24.18
N GLY A 402 -6.85 -12.03 -23.99
CA GLY A 402 -5.46 -11.72 -24.36
C GLY A 402 -5.28 -11.29 -25.79
#